data_AF-H9T847-F1
#
_entry.id   AF-H9T847-F1
#
_cell.length_a   1.000
_cell.length_b   1.000
_cell.length_c   1.000
_cell.angle_alpha   90.00
_cell.angle_beta   90.00
_cell.angle_gamma   90.00
#
_symmetry.space_group_name_H-M   'P 1'
#
loop_
_entity.id
_entity.type
_entity.pdbx_description
1 polymer ?
#
loop_
_entity_poly.entity_id
_entity_poly.type
_entity_poly.pdbx_seq_one_letter_code
_entity_poly.pdbx_strand_id
1 'polypeptide(L)'
;GQILSKLRLPKEPEVDEEKDLENIPVELISVYNSTVELSQEQAADPVHQDVEDPNEKGYYAKEVHKFTMKPMRENPDRLIWFNITDIKHKLGSNSMLSQAELRLRIKEPTIRNSEQRLEL
;
A
#
# COMPACT_ATOMS: atom_id res chain seq x y z
N GLY A 1 -0.99 -1.37 -26.55
CA GLY A 1 0.03 -1.72 -25.54
C GLY A 1 -0.67 -2.04 -24.24
N GLN A 2 -0.30 -3.12 -23.57
CA GLN A 2 -1.00 -3.61 -22.36
C GLN A 2 -0.99 -2.57 -21.21
N ILE A 3 0.09 -1.81 -21.07
CA ILE A 3 0.27 -0.83 -19.98
C ILE A 3 -0.70 0.35 -20.09
N LEU A 4 -0.76 1.03 -21.25
CA LEU A 4 -1.65 2.18 -21.45
C LEU A 4 -3.12 1.84 -21.25
N SER A 5 -3.55 0.63 -21.65
CA SER A 5 -4.90 0.13 -21.41
C SER A 5 -5.19 -0.06 -19.92
N LYS A 6 -4.25 -0.61 -19.13
CA LYS A 6 -4.39 -0.72 -17.67
C LYS A 6 -4.44 0.65 -16.98
N LEU A 7 -3.68 1.64 -17.49
CA LEU A 7 -3.65 3.02 -16.98
C LEU A 7 -4.80 3.90 -17.48
N ARG A 8 -5.64 3.39 -18.40
CA ARG A 8 -6.70 4.15 -19.08
C ARG A 8 -6.19 5.40 -19.81
N LEU A 9 -4.98 5.30 -20.38
CA LEU A 9 -4.36 6.38 -21.14
C LEU A 9 -4.50 6.13 -22.65
N PRO A 10 -4.99 7.11 -23.44
CA PRO A 10 -5.10 6.97 -24.88
C PRO A 10 -3.76 7.05 -25.61
N LYS A 11 -2.78 7.74 -25.01
CA LYS A 11 -1.39 7.88 -25.48
C LYS A 11 -0.46 8.01 -24.28
N GLU A 12 0.84 7.89 -24.52
CA GLU A 12 1.87 8.16 -23.52
C GLU A 12 1.81 9.63 -23.05
N PRO A 13 1.92 9.88 -21.73
CA PRO A 13 1.96 11.24 -21.20
C PRO A 13 3.28 11.93 -21.60
N GLU A 14 3.23 13.24 -21.81
CA GLU A 14 4.42 14.05 -22.06
C GLU A 14 5.12 14.31 -20.73
N VAL A 15 6.39 13.90 -20.61
CA VAL A 15 7.22 14.00 -19.40
C VAL A 15 8.45 14.87 -19.66
N ASP A 16 8.86 15.67 -18.67
CA ASP A 16 10.12 16.42 -18.70
C ASP A 16 11.16 15.56 -17.94
N GLU A 17 11.70 14.56 -18.65
CA GLU A 17 12.51 13.48 -18.06
C GLU A 17 13.65 13.98 -17.17
N GLU A 18 14.27 15.12 -17.52
CA GLU A 18 15.37 15.72 -16.75
C GLU A 18 14.90 16.29 -15.42
N LYS A 19 13.73 16.95 -15.36
CA LYS A 19 13.22 17.52 -14.09
C LYS A 19 12.56 16.48 -13.19
N ASP A 20 11.89 15.49 -13.77
CA ASP A 20 11.07 14.53 -13.03
C ASP A 20 11.91 13.44 -12.35
N LEU A 21 13.11 13.14 -12.88
CA LEU A 21 14.03 12.16 -12.30
C LEU A 21 14.94 12.72 -11.20
N GLU A 22 15.21 14.03 -11.21
CA GLU A 22 16.24 14.62 -10.33
C GLU A 22 15.79 14.74 -8.86
N ASN A 23 14.49 14.74 -8.57
CA ASN A 23 13.97 15.00 -7.22
C ASN A 23 12.70 14.20 -6.88
N ILE A 24 12.75 12.86 -6.96
CA ILE A 24 11.64 12.02 -6.50
C ILE A 24 11.49 12.12 -4.97
N PRO A 25 10.33 12.55 -4.44
CA PRO A 25 10.10 12.64 -2.99
C PRO A 25 10.33 11.30 -2.28
N VAL A 26 10.96 11.37 -1.11
CA VAL A 26 11.27 10.18 -0.28
C VAL A 26 10.01 9.41 0.10
N GLU A 27 8.88 10.10 0.25
CA GLU A 27 7.57 9.50 0.51
C GLU A 27 7.11 8.60 -0.64
N LEU A 28 7.34 8.99 -1.90
CA LEU A 28 6.99 8.17 -3.06
C LEU A 28 7.90 6.95 -3.17
N ILE A 29 9.21 7.13 -2.95
CA ILE A 29 10.17 6.02 -2.89
C ILE A 29 9.76 5.03 -1.80
N SER A 30 9.31 5.53 -0.64
CA SER A 30 8.84 4.70 0.47
C SER A 30 7.59 3.89 0.13
N VAL A 31 6.66 4.45 -0.64
CA VAL A 31 5.47 3.72 -1.14
C VAL A 31 5.90 2.64 -2.14
N TYR A 32 6.73 3.00 -3.11
CA TYR A 32 7.23 2.08 -4.13
C TYR A 32 7.94 0.87 -3.51
N ASN A 33 8.91 1.11 -2.62
CA ASN A 33 9.65 0.04 -1.96
C ASN A 33 8.74 -0.89 -1.16
N SER A 34 7.77 -0.35 -0.41
CA SER A 34 6.80 -1.18 0.32
C SER A 34 5.91 -2.04 -0.59
N THR A 35 5.66 -1.60 -1.82
CA THR A 35 4.85 -2.35 -2.79
C THR A 35 5.67 -3.43 -3.49
N VAL A 36 6.95 -3.16 -3.76
CA VAL A 36 7.91 -4.17 -4.25
C VAL A 36 8.11 -5.28 -3.21
N GLU A 37 8.33 -4.91 -1.95
CA GLU A 37 8.45 -5.87 -0.84
C GLU A 37 7.19 -6.75 -0.70
N LEU A 38 6.00 -6.15 -0.76
CA LEU A 38 4.73 -6.90 -0.72
C LEU A 38 4.63 -7.92 -1.86
N SER A 39 5.00 -7.52 -3.08
CA SER A 39 4.99 -8.42 -4.23
C SER A 39 5.97 -9.60 -4.05
N GLN A 40 7.13 -9.35 -3.45
CA GLN A 40 8.11 -10.40 -3.14
C GLN A 40 7.60 -11.35 -2.05
N GLU A 41 6.94 -10.83 -1.01
CA GLU A 41 6.32 -11.62 0.05
C GLU A 41 5.23 -12.56 -0.51
N GLN A 42 4.34 -12.04 -1.36
CA GLN A 42 3.28 -12.82 -2.02
C GLN A 42 3.81 -13.88 -3.01
N ALA A 43 4.98 -13.64 -3.59
CA ALA A 43 5.65 -14.62 -4.44
C ALA A 43 6.34 -15.74 -3.62
N ALA A 44 6.79 -15.42 -2.41
CA ALA A 44 7.45 -16.36 -1.51
C ALA A 44 6.45 -17.25 -0.74
N ASP A 45 5.28 -16.70 -0.38
CA ASP A 45 4.20 -17.44 0.30
C ASP A 45 2.84 -17.24 -0.44
N PRO A 46 2.51 -18.13 -1.40
CA PRO A 46 1.34 -17.98 -2.25
C PRO A 46 0.00 -18.23 -1.54
N VAL A 47 0.00 -18.62 -0.26
CA VAL A 47 -1.22 -18.96 0.49
C VAL A 47 -2.13 -17.73 0.71
N HIS A 48 -1.57 -16.51 0.58
CA HIS A 48 -2.29 -15.24 0.76
C HIS A 48 -2.45 -14.41 -0.53
N GLN A 49 -2.39 -15.05 -1.71
CA GLN A 49 -2.70 -14.33 -2.94
C GLN A 49 -4.20 -14.05 -3.03
N ASP A 50 -4.58 -12.78 -2.90
CA ASP A 50 -5.89 -12.31 -3.33
C ASP A 50 -6.05 -12.68 -4.82
N VAL A 51 -7.03 -13.53 -5.11
CA VAL A 51 -7.37 -13.90 -6.48
C VAL A 51 -7.78 -12.62 -7.19
N GLU A 52 -7.02 -12.19 -8.21
CA GLU A 52 -7.43 -11.10 -9.08
C GLU A 52 -8.83 -11.40 -9.59
N ASP A 53 -9.83 -10.61 -9.16
CA ASP A 53 -11.20 -10.75 -9.63
C ASP A 53 -11.19 -10.53 -11.15
N PRO A 54 -11.56 -11.54 -11.96
CA PRO A 54 -11.52 -11.46 -13.43
C PRO A 54 -12.49 -10.42 -14.00
N ASN A 55 -13.29 -9.77 -13.16
CA ASN A 55 -14.12 -8.63 -13.53
C ASN A 55 -13.29 -7.44 -14.05
N GLU A 56 -13.93 -6.59 -14.87
CA GLU A 56 -13.32 -5.40 -15.49
C GLU A 56 -12.59 -4.48 -14.49
N LYS A 57 -13.03 -4.47 -13.23
CA LYS A 57 -12.40 -3.70 -12.15
C LYS A 57 -11.01 -4.21 -11.80
N GLY A 58 -10.73 -5.51 -11.88
CA GLY A 58 -9.39 -6.08 -11.63
C GLY A 58 -8.39 -5.78 -12.74
N TYR A 59 -8.88 -5.52 -13.96
CA TYR A 59 -8.02 -5.27 -15.13
C TYR A 59 -7.25 -3.94 -15.06
N TYR A 60 -7.90 -2.89 -14.55
CA TYR A 60 -7.30 -1.55 -14.48
C TYR A 60 -6.35 -1.41 -13.30
N ALA A 61 -5.30 -0.60 -13.49
CA ALA A 61 -4.32 -0.28 -12.47
C ALA A 61 -4.98 0.31 -11.21
N LYS A 62 -4.36 0.06 -10.05
CA LYS A 62 -4.78 0.59 -8.76
C LYS A 62 -3.83 1.70 -8.33
N GLU A 63 -4.40 2.79 -7.83
CA GLU A 63 -3.62 3.82 -7.15
C GLU A 63 -3.27 3.34 -5.73
N VAL A 64 -2.02 3.53 -5.34
CA VAL A 64 -1.49 3.05 -4.05
C VAL A 64 -1.26 4.25 -3.14
N HIS A 65 -1.81 4.18 -1.93
CA HIS A 65 -1.57 5.16 -0.88
C HIS A 65 -0.99 4.51 0.38
N LYS A 66 -0.07 5.23 1.02
CA LYS A 66 0.48 4.87 2.33
C LYS A 66 0.04 5.87 3.38
N PHE A 67 -0.46 5.34 4.49
CA PHE A 67 -0.88 6.11 5.65
C PHE A 67 -0.02 5.71 6.85
N THR A 68 0.67 6.69 7.44
CA THR A 68 1.49 6.46 8.63
C THR A 68 0.61 6.59 9.88
N MET A 69 0.74 5.65 10.81
CA MET A 69 0.07 5.71 12.10
C MET A 69 0.44 7.00 12.87
N LYS A 70 -0.47 7.51 13.68
CA LYS A 70 -0.19 8.64 14.57
C LYS A 70 0.66 8.16 15.76
N PRO A 71 1.76 8.85 16.08
CA PRO A 71 2.56 8.49 17.25
C PRO A 71 1.79 8.82 18.53
N MET A 72 1.84 7.91 19.50
CA MET A 72 1.25 8.09 20.82
C MET A 72 2.38 8.08 21.85
N ARG A 73 2.54 9.18 22.61
CA ARG A 73 3.68 9.37 23.53
C ARG A 73 3.71 8.31 24.64
N GLU A 74 2.54 7.92 25.12
CA GLU A 74 2.36 6.86 26.10
C GLU A 74 1.38 5.85 25.53
N ASN A 75 1.87 4.69 25.12
CA ASN A 75 1.06 3.66 24.48
C ASN A 75 1.24 2.30 25.18
N PRO A 76 0.76 2.18 26.43
CA PRO A 76 0.95 0.97 27.24
C PRO A 76 0.35 -0.27 26.57
N ASP A 77 -0.73 -0.08 25.81
CA ASP A 77 -1.49 -1.16 25.16
C ASP A 77 -1.08 -1.41 23.70
N ARG A 78 -0.02 -0.76 23.20
CA ARG A 78 0.49 -0.89 21.82
C ARG A 78 -0.59 -0.67 20.75
N LEU A 79 -1.51 0.26 20.98
CA LEU A 79 -2.58 0.62 20.06
C LEU A 79 -2.06 1.33 18.81
N ILE A 80 -2.67 1.06 17.67
CA ILE A 80 -2.32 1.68 16.38
C ILE A 80 -3.45 2.61 15.98
N TRP A 81 -3.13 3.89 15.78
CA TRP A 81 -4.11 4.93 15.49
C TRP A 81 -3.90 5.52 14.10
N PHE A 82 -4.99 5.68 13.35
CA PHE A 82 -4.99 6.35 12.06
C PHE A 82 -5.97 7.52 12.06
N ASN A 83 -5.65 8.59 11.34
CA ASN A 83 -6.56 9.70 11.15
C ASN A 83 -7.49 9.39 9.96
N ILE A 84 -8.73 9.03 10.25
CA ILE A 84 -9.71 8.68 9.22
C ILE A 84 -10.06 9.86 8.31
N THR A 85 -9.97 11.09 8.82
CA THR A 85 -10.22 12.30 8.02
C THR A 85 -9.12 12.49 6.97
N ASP A 86 -7.85 12.31 7.37
CA ASP A 86 -6.71 12.36 6.44
C ASP A 86 -6.83 11.28 5.37
N ILE A 87 -7.27 10.07 5.75
CA ILE A 87 -7.49 8.95 4.83
C ILE A 87 -8.58 9.28 3.81
N LYS A 88 -9.77 9.69 4.29
CA LYS A 88 -10.90 10.05 3.42
C LYS A 88 -10.56 11.19 2.48
N HIS A 89 -9.81 12.19 2.95
CA HIS A 89 -9.38 13.30 2.12
C HIS A 89 -8.45 12.85 0.99
N LYS A 90 -7.47 11.98 1.29
CA LYS A 90 -6.53 11.48 0.28
C LYS A 90 -7.19 10.55 -0.74
N LEU A 91 -8.10 9.68 -0.31
CA LEU A 91 -8.81 8.77 -1.21
C LEU A 91 -9.89 9.48 -2.04
N GLY A 92 -10.46 10.57 -1.50
CA GLY A 92 -11.57 11.28 -2.14
C GLY A 92 -12.92 10.58 -1.95
N SER A 93 -13.99 11.27 -2.35
CA SER A 93 -15.38 10.90 -2.00
C SER A 93 -15.90 9.63 -2.69
N ASN A 94 -15.24 9.18 -3.76
CA ASN A 94 -15.69 8.07 -4.63
C ASN A 94 -14.64 6.97 -4.80
N SER A 95 -13.61 6.91 -3.94
CA SER A 95 -12.60 5.86 -4.04
C SER A 95 -13.20 4.47 -3.80
N MET A 96 -13.05 3.58 -4.76
CA MET A 96 -13.25 2.15 -4.52
C MET A 96 -11.97 1.56 -3.93
N LEU A 97 -12.02 1.19 -2.65
CA LEU A 97 -10.94 0.45 -2.00
C LEU A 97 -10.96 -1.00 -2.50
N SER A 98 -9.90 -1.42 -3.19
CA SER A 98 -9.76 -2.82 -3.63
C SER A 98 -9.02 -3.68 -2.61
N GLN A 99 -8.06 -3.11 -1.88
CA GLN A 99 -7.24 -3.81 -0.89
C GLN A 99 -6.71 -2.82 0.15
N ALA A 100 -6.56 -3.27 1.39
CA ALA A 100 -5.88 -2.53 2.45
C ALA A 100 -5.06 -3.48 3.33
N GLU A 101 -3.81 -3.13 3.58
CA GLU A 101 -2.86 -3.95 4.34
C GLU A 101 -2.27 -3.17 5.52
N LEU A 102 -2.22 -3.81 6.69
CA LEU A 102 -1.51 -3.29 7.86
C LEU A 102 -0.08 -3.86 7.90
N ARG A 103 0.92 -3.01 7.64
CA ARG A 103 2.34 -3.41 7.67
C ARG A 103 3.05 -2.91 8.92
N LEU A 104 3.70 -3.82 9.64
CA LEU A 104 4.46 -3.53 10.87
C LEU A 104 5.90 -4.03 10.75
N ARG A 105 6.86 -3.21 11.17
CA ARG A 105 8.27 -3.63 11.26
C ARG A 105 8.54 -4.28 12.62
N ILE A 106 8.57 -5.60 12.66
CA ILE A 106 8.95 -6.36 13.85
C ILE A 106 10.48 -6.32 13.99
N LYS A 107 10.98 -5.67 15.06
CA LYS A 107 12.41 -5.60 15.35
C LYS A 107 12.91 -6.80 16.17
N GLU A 108 12.07 -7.28 17.08
CA GLU A 108 12.37 -8.37 18.00
C GLU A 108 11.23 -9.38 17.97
N PRO A 109 11.36 -10.49 17.21
CA PRO A 109 10.36 -11.55 17.18
C PRO A 109 10.49 -12.42 18.43
N THR A 110 10.13 -11.88 19.60
CA THR A 110 10.08 -12.67 20.83
C THR A 110 8.67 -13.18 21.07
N ILE A 111 8.47 -14.49 20.94
CA ILE A 111 7.23 -15.15 21.37
C ILE A 111 7.29 -15.29 22.88
N ARG A 112 6.65 -14.37 23.62
CA ARG A 112 6.47 -14.53 25.06
C ARG A 112 5.28 -15.45 25.30
N ASN A 113 5.54 -16.77 25.34
CA ASN A 113 4.69 -17.83 25.88
C ASN A 113 3.17 -17.56 25.83
N SER A 114 2.59 -17.62 24.65
CA SER A 114 1.20 -18.02 24.36
C SER A 114 0.97 -17.80 22.87
N GLU A 115 0.27 -18.71 22.21
CA GLU A 115 -0.22 -18.48 20.85
C GLU A 115 -1.09 -17.23 20.86
N GLN A 116 -0.57 -16.12 20.33
CA GLN A 116 -1.37 -14.93 20.04
C GLN A 116 -1.75 -15.00 18.58
N ARG A 117 -3.02 -15.35 18.33
CA ARG A 117 -3.63 -15.22 17.00
C ARG A 117 -4.05 -13.78 16.81
N LEU A 118 -3.64 -13.19 15.69
CA LEU A 118 -4.14 -11.89 15.23
C LEU A 118 -5.49 -12.16 14.55
N GLU A 119 -6.59 -11.61 15.07
CA GLU A 119 -7.88 -11.61 14.37
C GLU A 119 -8.06 -10.26 13.68
N LEU A 120 -8.43 -10.31 12.39
CA LEU A 120 -8.70 -9.15 11.53
C LEU A 120 -10.21 -9.03 11.28
#